data_AF-B9CK70-F1
#
_entry.id   AF-B9CK70-F1
#
_cell.length_a   1.000
_cell.length_b   1.000
_cell.length_c   1.000
_cell.angle_alpha   90.00
_cell.angle_beta   90.00
_cell.angle_gamma   90.00
#
_symmetry.space_group_name_H-M   'P 1'
#
loop_
_entity.id
_entity.type
_entity.pdbx_description
1 polymer ?
#
loop_
_entity_poly.entity_id
_entity_poly.type
_entity_poly.pdbx_seq_one_letter_code
_entity_poly.pdbx_strand_id
1 'polypeptide(L)'
;MRCPKCGVIVPDGTPKCPHCHADFGHTQRIPVTDAQWCPHCGALVEKDMELCPKCGMPLPKALRQSAAPNPIRPQRNLRLPEIEEELYGTKRGKVTVLGVDVTSGEKNVSAQENPDPHVSETSAKATSEFDGAHTLDPDSTAVVTLNERQPAPRFESAIPSEPSRNGDSERAEGMPGLRVVIFTAILALIVVGGSVLFITHPWDPSGNEEKTTQGTDLSKQGFPGVVEKLKGQDNSDTSAPSTDSDPSFDAMEADYKKLSELEERLNSNEATFDTVAITASKEDRQKAADDTQQTALEISNLIDDINNIDDAAGVYRTQLDNLAKLGNWLRNRSDALEKGWSLSLAAEDPKSAKDRILEPVDGMRDGSGKSEYQQLFEKNYDSWKPTKKQ
;
A
#
# COMPACT_ATOMS: atom_id res chain seq x y z
N MET A 1 -47.71 29.29 0.10
CA MET A 1 -46.51 30.14 0.29
C MET A 1 -46.59 31.44 -0.51
N ARG A 2 -45.70 32.41 -0.29
CA ARG A 2 -45.56 33.62 -1.14
C ARG A 2 -44.31 33.52 -1.99
N CYS A 3 -44.39 33.90 -3.27
CA CYS A 3 -43.25 33.86 -4.18
C CYS A 3 -42.22 34.96 -3.86
N PRO A 4 -40.93 34.64 -3.62
CA PRO A 4 -39.92 35.66 -3.35
C PRO A 4 -39.57 36.52 -4.58
N LYS A 5 -39.80 36.02 -5.82
CA LYS A 5 -39.47 36.74 -7.06
C LYS A 5 -40.55 37.73 -7.53
N CYS A 6 -41.82 37.52 -7.18
CA CYS A 6 -42.93 38.37 -7.64
C CYS A 6 -44.00 38.71 -6.59
N GLY A 7 -43.85 38.27 -5.33
CA GLY A 7 -44.76 38.61 -4.23
C GLY A 7 -46.15 37.94 -4.29
N VAL A 8 -46.50 37.23 -5.37
CA VAL A 8 -47.79 36.53 -5.53
C VAL A 8 -47.90 35.36 -4.54
N ILE A 9 -49.10 35.15 -3.98
CA ILE A 9 -49.41 33.99 -3.13
C ILE A 9 -49.69 32.78 -4.04
N VAL A 10 -49.03 31.66 -3.76
CA VAL A 10 -49.15 30.40 -4.51
C VAL A 10 -49.47 29.24 -3.56
N PRO A 11 -50.12 28.17 -4.03
CA PRO A 11 -50.31 26.96 -3.23
C PRO A 11 -48.97 26.38 -2.75
N ASP A 12 -48.95 25.83 -1.54
CA ASP A 12 -47.80 25.12 -1.02
C ASP A 12 -47.57 23.81 -1.78
N GLY A 13 -46.31 23.46 -2.03
CA GLY A 13 -45.94 22.32 -2.88
C GLY A 13 -45.98 22.58 -4.39
N THR A 14 -46.35 23.78 -4.85
CA THR A 14 -46.19 24.14 -6.28
C THR A 14 -44.69 24.25 -6.61
N PRO A 15 -44.15 23.57 -7.65
CA PRO A 15 -42.70 23.60 -7.92
C PRO A 15 -42.23 24.88 -8.62
N LYS A 16 -43.09 25.53 -9.42
CA LYS A 16 -42.79 26.76 -10.16
C LYS A 16 -43.92 27.78 -9.97
N CYS A 17 -43.58 29.07 -9.94
CA CYS A 17 -44.57 30.14 -9.84
C CYS A 17 -45.39 30.24 -11.14
N PRO A 18 -46.73 30.07 -11.11
CA PRO A 18 -47.57 30.16 -12.30
C PRO A 18 -47.68 31.59 -12.88
N HIS A 19 -47.15 32.61 -12.18
CA HIS A 19 -47.20 34.01 -12.63
C HIS A 19 -45.86 34.54 -13.17
N CYS A 20 -44.72 34.02 -12.70
CA CYS A 20 -43.39 34.52 -13.13
C CYS A 20 -42.39 33.42 -13.50
N HIS A 21 -42.83 32.16 -13.50
CA HIS A 21 -42.03 30.96 -13.77
C HIS A 21 -40.74 30.81 -12.96
N ALA A 22 -40.63 31.54 -11.84
CA ALA A 22 -39.60 31.31 -10.84
C ALA A 22 -39.73 29.88 -10.33
N ASP A 23 -38.65 29.11 -10.45
CA ASP A 23 -38.54 27.84 -9.75
C ASP A 23 -38.45 28.10 -8.25
N PHE A 24 -39.20 27.35 -7.45
CA PHE A 24 -39.21 27.51 -6.00
C PHE A 24 -38.08 26.75 -5.31
N GLY A 25 -37.20 26.09 -6.08
CA GLY A 25 -35.89 25.64 -5.60
C GLY A 25 -36.00 24.76 -4.36
N HIS A 26 -37.12 24.04 -4.20
CA HIS A 26 -37.22 23.02 -3.18
C HIS A 26 -36.09 22.06 -3.48
N THR A 27 -35.15 21.95 -2.55
CA THR A 27 -34.09 20.94 -2.62
C THR A 27 -34.79 19.61 -2.83
N GLN A 28 -34.68 19.07 -4.03
CA GLN A 28 -35.26 17.77 -4.31
C GLN A 28 -34.51 16.83 -3.38
N ARG A 29 -35.22 16.35 -2.34
CA ARG A 29 -34.81 15.15 -1.63
C ARG A 29 -34.82 14.09 -2.71
N ILE A 30 -33.67 13.87 -3.35
CA ILE A 30 -33.47 12.78 -4.28
C ILE A 30 -33.96 11.56 -3.49
N PRO A 31 -35.09 10.95 -3.88
CA PRO A 31 -35.65 9.90 -3.07
C PRO A 31 -34.59 8.80 -3.02
N VAL A 32 -34.40 8.18 -1.86
CA VAL A 32 -33.25 7.27 -1.65
C VAL A 32 -33.33 6.02 -2.57
N THR A 33 -34.44 5.86 -3.28
CA THR A 33 -34.67 4.98 -4.43
C THR A 33 -33.80 5.30 -5.65
N ASP A 34 -33.40 6.56 -5.87
CA ASP A 34 -32.83 7.05 -7.14
C ASP A 34 -31.43 7.67 -6.99
N ALA A 35 -30.91 7.71 -5.75
CA ALA A 35 -29.51 7.99 -5.45
C ALA A 35 -28.70 6.70 -5.18
N GLN A 36 -27.39 6.78 -5.34
CA GLN A 36 -26.41 5.78 -4.90
C GLN A 36 -25.21 6.49 -4.26
N TRP A 37 -24.48 5.81 -3.38
CA TRP A 37 -23.20 6.31 -2.87
C TRP A 37 -22.08 5.91 -3.82
N CYS A 38 -21.19 6.85 -4.15
CA CYS A 38 -19.96 6.56 -4.88
C CYS A 38 -19.05 5.69 -3.99
N PRO A 39 -18.62 4.50 -4.43
CA PRO A 39 -17.82 3.58 -3.61
C PRO A 39 -16.38 4.06 -3.37
N HIS A 40 -15.91 5.05 -4.14
CA HIS A 40 -14.55 5.62 -4.02
C HIS A 40 -14.53 6.80 -3.03
N CYS A 41 -15.29 7.88 -3.30
CA CYS A 41 -15.16 9.16 -2.59
C CYS A 41 -16.30 9.48 -1.59
N GLY A 42 -17.23 8.55 -1.36
CA GLY A 42 -18.36 8.73 -0.46
C GLY A 42 -19.36 9.82 -0.86
N ALA A 43 -19.36 10.28 -2.11
CA ALA A 43 -20.36 11.23 -2.61
C ALA A 43 -21.73 10.57 -2.79
N LEU A 44 -22.81 11.25 -2.42
CA LEU A 44 -24.15 10.88 -2.88
C LEU A 44 -24.30 11.35 -4.33
N VAL A 45 -24.64 10.43 -5.23
CA VAL A 45 -24.76 10.69 -6.67
C VAL A 45 -26.05 10.10 -7.21
N GLU A 46 -26.58 10.68 -8.28
CA GLU A 46 -27.75 10.13 -8.99
C GLU A 46 -27.41 8.75 -9.59
N LYS A 47 -28.41 7.86 -9.69
CA LYS A 47 -28.21 6.51 -10.20
C LYS A 47 -27.82 6.43 -11.67
N ASP A 48 -28.09 7.46 -12.46
CA ASP A 48 -27.98 7.42 -13.93
C ASP A 48 -26.74 8.13 -14.48
N MET A 49 -25.87 8.67 -13.62
CA MET A 49 -24.54 9.13 -14.02
C MET A 49 -23.57 7.94 -14.17
N GLU A 50 -22.75 7.98 -15.22
CA GLU A 50 -21.70 6.99 -15.49
C GLU A 50 -20.39 7.29 -14.74
N LEU A 51 -20.10 8.57 -14.48
CA LEU A 51 -18.93 9.06 -13.77
C LEU A 51 -19.36 9.84 -12.51
N CYS A 52 -18.61 9.74 -11.41
CA CYS A 52 -18.86 10.53 -10.22
C CYS A 52 -18.41 11.99 -10.41
N PRO A 53 -19.27 13.02 -10.27
CA PRO A 53 -18.87 14.40 -10.46
C PRO A 53 -17.85 14.90 -9.41
N LYS A 54 -17.79 14.27 -8.21
CA LYS A 54 -16.84 14.65 -7.15
C LYS A 54 -15.41 14.12 -7.36
N CYS A 55 -15.25 12.91 -7.91
CA CYS A 55 -13.93 12.25 -8.00
C CYS A 55 -13.58 11.66 -9.38
N GLY A 56 -14.41 11.88 -10.40
CA GLY A 56 -14.18 11.40 -11.77
C GLY A 56 -14.37 9.90 -12.01
N MET A 57 -14.37 9.07 -10.96
CA MET A 57 -14.38 7.60 -11.10
C MET A 57 -15.66 7.04 -11.73
N PRO A 58 -15.57 5.97 -12.54
CA PRO A 58 -16.73 5.27 -13.09
C PRO A 58 -17.61 4.67 -11.97
N LEU A 59 -18.93 4.85 -12.11
CA LEU A 59 -19.91 4.34 -11.17
C LEU A 59 -20.33 2.90 -11.53
N PRO A 60 -20.75 2.05 -10.57
CA PRO A 60 -20.95 0.62 -10.82
C PRO A 60 -21.95 0.22 -11.92
N LYS A 61 -22.80 1.15 -12.40
CA LYS A 61 -23.63 0.91 -13.59
C LYS A 61 -22.84 0.83 -14.89
N ALA A 62 -21.74 1.59 -15.03
CA ALA A 62 -20.87 1.50 -16.20
C ALA A 62 -20.17 0.13 -16.24
N LEU A 63 -19.59 -0.29 -15.10
CA LEU A 63 -18.93 -1.59 -14.95
C LEU A 63 -19.87 -2.77 -15.26
N ARG A 64 -21.16 -2.67 -14.91
CA ARG A 64 -22.20 -3.68 -15.19
C ARG A 64 -22.45 -3.94 -16.69
N GLN A 65 -22.05 -3.05 -17.59
CA GLN A 65 -22.19 -3.26 -19.04
C GLN A 65 -20.95 -3.92 -19.67
N SER A 66 -19.80 -3.89 -19.00
CA SER A 66 -18.52 -4.37 -19.54
C SER A 66 -17.95 -5.60 -18.83
N ALA A 67 -18.36 -5.89 -17.60
CA ALA A 67 -17.92 -7.08 -16.86
C ALA A 67 -19.03 -7.69 -16.00
N ALA A 68 -19.25 -8.99 -16.17
CA ALA A 68 -20.01 -9.82 -15.24
C ALA A 68 -19.12 -10.96 -14.71
N PRO A 69 -18.79 -10.91 -13.42
CA PRO A 69 -19.03 -12.08 -12.58
C PRO A 69 -19.97 -11.74 -11.41
N ASN A 70 -20.78 -12.71 -10.98
CA ASN A 70 -21.67 -12.53 -9.84
C ASN A 70 -20.85 -12.47 -8.52
N PRO A 71 -20.93 -11.40 -7.72
CA PRO A 71 -20.33 -11.39 -6.39
C PRO A 71 -21.16 -12.27 -5.45
N ILE A 72 -20.63 -13.44 -5.10
CA ILE A 72 -21.17 -14.29 -4.04
C ILE A 72 -20.96 -13.54 -2.71
N ARG A 73 -21.98 -12.82 -2.22
CA ARG A 73 -21.97 -12.24 -0.87
C ARG A 73 -22.11 -13.38 0.15
N PRO A 74 -21.13 -13.61 1.05
CA PRO A 74 -21.30 -14.55 2.15
C PRO A 74 -22.32 -13.98 3.14
N GLN A 75 -23.48 -14.63 3.26
CA GLN A 75 -24.45 -14.32 4.31
C GLN A 75 -23.92 -14.84 5.64
N ARG A 76 -23.30 -13.96 6.43
CA ARG A 76 -22.99 -14.26 7.84
C ARG A 76 -24.30 -14.31 8.61
N ASN A 77 -24.84 -15.51 8.82
CA ASN A 77 -25.98 -15.77 9.70
C ASN A 77 -25.59 -15.55 11.17
N LEU A 78 -25.44 -14.27 11.55
CA LEU A 78 -25.15 -13.86 12.92
C LEU A 78 -26.45 -13.97 13.73
N ARG A 79 -26.63 -15.11 14.41
CA ARG A 79 -27.78 -15.36 15.27
C ARG A 79 -27.64 -14.53 16.55
N LEU A 80 -28.20 -13.33 16.55
CA LEU A 80 -28.37 -12.53 17.77
C LEU A 80 -29.17 -13.35 18.80
N PRO A 81 -28.80 -13.33 20.10
CA PRO A 81 -29.67 -13.81 21.15
C PRO A 81 -30.91 -12.90 21.24
N GLU A 82 -32.06 -13.51 21.51
CA GLU A 82 -33.32 -12.80 21.70
C GLU A 82 -33.33 -12.17 23.09
N ILE A 83 -33.72 -10.90 23.19
CA ILE A 83 -33.65 -10.15 24.46
C ILE A 83 -34.91 -10.45 25.26
N GLU A 84 -34.75 -10.95 26.48
CA GLU A 84 -35.88 -11.32 27.36
C GLU A 84 -36.60 -10.05 27.89
N GLU A 85 -37.69 -9.63 27.24
CA GLU A 85 -38.56 -8.52 27.68
C GLU A 85 -39.44 -8.89 28.89
N GLU A 86 -38.85 -9.37 29.99
CA GLU A 86 -39.53 -9.58 31.27
C GLU A 86 -39.54 -8.33 32.16
N LEU A 87 -40.07 -7.21 31.66
CA LEU A 87 -40.79 -6.23 32.50
C LEU A 87 -41.73 -5.32 31.68
N TYR A 88 -42.75 -4.75 32.33
CA TYR A 88 -43.80 -3.87 31.76
C TYR A 88 -44.88 -4.54 30.89
N GLY A 89 -45.56 -5.56 31.42
CA GLY A 89 -46.80 -6.04 30.81
C GLY A 89 -47.95 -5.01 30.83
N THR A 90 -48.74 -4.92 29.75
CA THR A 90 -50.10 -4.33 29.77
C THR A 90 -51.06 -5.02 28.78
N LYS A 91 -52.07 -5.67 29.37
CA LYS A 91 -53.36 -6.16 28.84
C LYS A 91 -53.71 -5.82 27.36
N ARG A 92 -53.90 -6.87 26.53
CA ARG A 92 -55.21 -7.27 25.90
C ARG A 92 -55.04 -8.38 24.86
N GLY A 93 -56.15 -9.05 24.48
CA GLY A 93 -56.27 -9.68 23.15
C GLY A 93 -56.20 -11.20 23.04
N LYS A 94 -56.96 -11.96 23.84
CA LYS A 94 -57.12 -13.41 23.64
C LYS A 94 -57.86 -13.71 22.32
N VAL A 95 -57.18 -14.35 21.36
CA VAL A 95 -57.83 -15.14 20.29
C VAL A 95 -57.29 -16.57 20.38
N THR A 96 -58.20 -17.52 20.59
CA THR A 96 -57.90 -18.95 20.71
C THR A 96 -58.11 -19.68 19.40
N VAL A 97 -57.36 -20.77 19.18
CA VAL A 97 -57.90 -22.05 18.72
C VAL A 97 -57.00 -23.19 19.21
N LEU A 98 -57.63 -24.25 19.73
CA LEU A 98 -57.26 -25.67 19.84
C LEU A 98 -55.79 -26.05 19.54
N GLY A 99 -55.04 -26.75 20.40
CA GLY A 99 -55.25 -28.16 20.80
C GLY A 99 -54.33 -29.06 19.96
N VAL A 100 -53.65 -30.10 20.45
CA VAL A 100 -53.99 -31.08 21.51
C VAL A 100 -52.76 -31.51 22.34
N ASP A 101 -53.05 -31.95 23.56
CA ASP A 101 -52.21 -32.47 24.65
C ASP A 101 -51.24 -33.66 24.40
N VAL A 102 -50.29 -33.82 25.34
CA VAL A 102 -49.79 -35.10 25.96
C VAL A 102 -48.90 -36.01 25.07
N THR A 103 -47.82 -36.66 25.55
CA THR A 103 -47.51 -37.25 26.88
C THR A 103 -46.18 -36.82 27.54
N SER A 104 -46.11 -36.92 28.87
CA SER A 104 -44.87 -36.91 29.69
C SER A 104 -44.13 -38.27 29.67
N GLY A 105 -42.88 -38.33 30.16
CA GLY A 105 -42.08 -39.55 30.28
C GLY A 105 -40.72 -39.37 30.99
N GLU A 106 -40.70 -39.35 32.32
CA GLU A 106 -39.49 -39.16 33.16
C GLU A 106 -38.65 -40.44 33.38
N LYS A 107 -37.31 -40.29 33.45
CA LYS A 107 -36.36 -40.76 34.51
C LYS A 107 -34.90 -40.57 34.03
N ASN A 108 -33.92 -40.07 34.80
CA ASN A 108 -33.37 -40.48 36.13
C ASN A 108 -32.63 -41.85 36.08
N VAL A 109 -31.41 -42.05 36.63
CA VAL A 109 -30.50 -41.16 37.39
C VAL A 109 -29.07 -41.78 37.48
N SER A 110 -28.01 -40.95 37.63
CA SER A 110 -26.64 -41.25 38.16
C SER A 110 -25.77 -42.41 37.59
N ALA A 111 -24.45 -42.52 37.84
CA ALA A 111 -23.34 -41.57 38.09
C ALA A 111 -21.98 -42.34 38.18
N GLN A 112 -20.87 -41.58 38.33
CA GLN A 112 -19.73 -41.86 39.26
C GLN A 112 -18.38 -42.48 38.76
N GLU A 113 -17.38 -41.58 38.64
CA GLU A 113 -15.93 -41.66 39.01
C GLU A 113 -14.83 -42.43 38.22
N ASN A 114 -13.60 -41.91 38.38
CA ASN A 114 -12.26 -42.22 37.77
C ASN A 114 -11.40 -43.10 38.75
N PRO A 115 -10.05 -43.33 38.65
CA PRO A 115 -9.01 -42.85 37.71
C PRO A 115 -7.87 -43.83 37.22
N ASP A 116 -7.12 -43.38 36.19
CA ASP A 116 -5.64 -43.34 35.89
C ASP A 116 -4.56 -44.00 36.83
N PRO A 117 -3.24 -44.09 36.45
CA PRO A 117 -2.51 -44.06 35.14
C PRO A 117 -1.23 -45.00 35.01
N HIS A 118 -0.24 -44.63 34.14
CA HIS A 118 1.17 -45.11 33.92
C HIS A 118 1.38 -46.18 32.79
N VAL A 119 2.52 -46.33 32.09
CA VAL A 119 3.99 -46.08 32.34
C VAL A 119 4.74 -45.61 31.03
N SER A 120 6.00 -45.14 31.14
CA SER A 120 6.91 -44.65 30.05
C SER A 120 8.19 -45.52 29.83
N GLU A 121 9.37 -45.17 29.23
CA GLU A 121 9.96 -43.91 28.69
C GLU A 121 11.18 -44.12 27.69
N THR A 122 11.40 -43.16 26.79
CA THR A 122 12.64 -42.65 26.10
C THR A 122 13.97 -43.43 25.81
N SER A 123 14.50 -43.21 24.58
CA SER A 123 15.87 -42.71 24.21
C SER A 123 17.15 -43.57 23.89
N ALA A 124 17.71 -43.27 22.69
CA ALA A 124 19.11 -42.84 22.37
C ALA A 124 20.36 -43.77 22.24
N LYS A 125 20.78 -43.99 20.97
CA LYS A 125 22.09 -43.65 20.32
C LYS A 125 23.47 -43.84 21.03
N ALA A 126 24.37 -44.66 20.47
CA ALA A 126 25.86 -44.50 20.41
C ALA A 126 26.56 -45.45 19.40
N THR A 127 27.89 -45.35 19.21
CA THR A 127 28.73 -46.06 18.18
C THR A 127 30.11 -46.51 18.72
N SER A 128 30.97 -47.15 17.89
CA SER A 128 32.42 -47.49 18.08
C SER A 128 32.78 -48.64 19.05
N GLU A 129 33.90 -49.40 18.96
CA GLU A 129 34.89 -49.75 17.88
C GLU A 129 35.89 -50.84 18.41
N PHE A 130 36.76 -51.43 17.54
CA PHE A 130 37.91 -52.32 17.87
C PHE A 130 37.56 -53.76 18.37
N ASP A 131 38.37 -54.83 18.28
CA ASP A 131 39.75 -55.08 17.79
C ASP A 131 39.93 -56.58 17.38
N GLY A 132 41.05 -57.00 16.73
CA GLY A 132 41.47 -58.42 16.58
C GLY A 132 42.05 -58.83 15.21
N ALA A 133 43.03 -59.76 15.18
CA ALA A 133 43.87 -60.02 13.99
C ALA A 133 44.31 -61.50 13.74
N HIS A 134 44.90 -61.73 12.54
CA HIS A 134 45.89 -62.77 12.11
C HIS A 134 45.55 -63.82 11.01
N THR A 135 46.64 -64.24 10.33
CA THR A 135 46.91 -65.46 9.49
C THR A 135 46.42 -65.62 8.03
N LEU A 136 47.35 -65.31 7.10
CA LEU A 136 47.96 -66.15 6.02
C LEU A 136 47.17 -66.72 4.81
N ASP A 137 47.91 -66.79 3.69
CA ASP A 137 47.66 -67.33 2.32
C ASP A 137 47.53 -68.89 2.25
N PRO A 138 47.33 -69.60 1.09
CA PRO A 138 47.48 -69.14 -0.31
C PRO A 138 46.60 -69.75 -1.45
N ASP A 139 46.83 -69.23 -2.67
CA ASP A 139 46.86 -69.86 -4.01
C ASP A 139 45.60 -70.51 -4.66
N SER A 140 45.24 -69.99 -5.85
CA SER A 140 44.84 -70.79 -7.04
C SER A 140 44.76 -69.92 -8.31
N THR A 141 45.08 -70.52 -9.47
CA THR A 141 45.09 -69.86 -10.80
C THR A 141 44.20 -70.63 -11.82
N ALA A 142 44.28 -70.27 -13.13
CA ALA A 142 43.64 -70.93 -14.29
C ALA A 142 42.18 -70.49 -14.62
N VAL A 143 41.69 -70.41 -15.88
CA VAL A 143 42.28 -70.58 -17.24
C VAL A 143 41.39 -69.98 -18.39
N VAL A 144 42.04 -69.50 -19.46
CA VAL A 144 41.71 -69.63 -20.92
C VAL A 144 40.38 -69.11 -21.50
N THR A 145 40.46 -68.19 -22.48
CA THR A 145 40.01 -68.38 -23.89
C THR A 145 40.51 -67.25 -24.83
N LEU A 146 40.54 -67.52 -26.15
CA LEU A 146 40.88 -66.61 -27.28
C LEU A 146 39.61 -66.42 -28.17
N ASN A 147 39.44 -65.43 -29.06
CA ASN A 147 40.20 -65.25 -30.32
C ASN A 147 39.61 -64.13 -31.25
N GLU A 148 40.41 -63.66 -32.23
CA GLU A 148 40.08 -63.03 -33.54
C GLU A 148 39.39 -61.63 -33.61
N ARG A 149 39.75 -60.66 -34.49
CA ARG A 149 40.22 -60.70 -35.91
C ARG A 149 40.74 -59.30 -36.39
N GLN A 150 41.59 -59.26 -37.43
CA GLN A 150 42.10 -58.06 -38.18
C GLN A 150 42.12 -58.41 -39.71
N PRO A 151 42.49 -57.56 -40.71
CA PRO A 151 43.25 -56.27 -40.74
C PRO A 151 42.45 -55.11 -41.46
N ALA A 152 42.96 -53.93 -41.89
CA ALA A 152 44.03 -53.60 -42.86
C ALA A 152 44.50 -52.10 -42.79
N PRO A 153 45.61 -51.68 -43.47
CA PRO A 153 46.30 -50.41 -43.18
C PRO A 153 46.46 -49.42 -44.37
N ARG A 154 46.80 -48.14 -44.10
CA ARG A 154 47.97 -47.38 -44.65
C ARG A 154 47.98 -45.86 -44.33
N PHE A 155 49.20 -45.34 -44.41
CA PHE A 155 49.82 -43.99 -44.34
C PHE A 155 49.07 -42.81 -45.06
N GLU A 156 49.43 -41.51 -44.93
CA GLU A 156 50.76 -40.91 -44.66
C GLU A 156 50.76 -39.45 -44.09
N SER A 157 51.95 -39.06 -43.60
CA SER A 157 52.50 -37.82 -42.99
C SER A 157 52.21 -36.41 -43.59
N ALA A 158 52.35 -35.34 -42.77
CA ALA A 158 52.66 -33.96 -43.22
C ALA A 158 53.31 -32.95 -42.19
N ILE A 159 54.41 -33.33 -41.51
CA ILE A 159 55.53 -32.43 -41.04
C ILE A 159 55.28 -31.39 -39.86
N PRO A 160 56.23 -30.50 -39.39
CA PRO A 160 56.68 -30.35 -37.97
C PRO A 160 56.33 -28.97 -37.30
N SER A 161 56.91 -28.40 -36.21
CA SER A 161 58.21 -28.55 -35.49
C SER A 161 58.23 -27.95 -34.05
N GLU A 162 59.27 -28.30 -33.27
CA GLU A 162 59.79 -27.65 -32.03
C GLU A 162 60.88 -26.57 -32.35
N PRO A 163 61.36 -25.68 -31.42
CA PRO A 163 62.29 -26.06 -30.32
C PRO A 163 62.31 -25.18 -29.03
N SER A 164 63.31 -25.44 -28.15
CA SER A 164 63.69 -24.87 -26.82
C SER A 164 64.09 -23.35 -26.77
N ARG A 165 64.49 -22.68 -25.64
CA ARG A 165 65.32 -23.11 -24.47
C ARG A 165 65.37 -22.17 -23.23
N ASN A 166 65.53 -22.79 -22.06
CA ASN A 166 66.01 -22.40 -20.69
C ASN A 166 66.45 -20.95 -20.33
N GLY A 167 66.19 -20.52 -19.07
CA GLY A 167 66.95 -19.42 -18.41
C GLY A 167 66.46 -18.89 -17.04
N ASP A 168 66.89 -19.53 -15.94
CA ASP A 168 67.26 -18.98 -14.61
C ASP A 168 66.29 -18.26 -13.61
N SER A 169 66.65 -18.44 -12.33
CA SER A 169 66.33 -17.68 -11.10
C SER A 169 65.03 -17.97 -10.31
N GLU A 170 65.23 -18.46 -9.07
CA GLU A 170 64.22 -18.58 -8.03
C GLU A 170 64.05 -17.25 -7.27
N ARG A 171 62.82 -16.70 -7.17
CA ARG A 171 62.46 -15.91 -5.98
C ARG A 171 60.96 -15.71 -5.76
N ALA A 172 60.58 -15.81 -4.49
CA ALA A 172 59.34 -15.36 -3.86
C ALA A 172 58.03 -15.98 -4.37
N GLU A 173 57.34 -16.67 -3.47
CA GLU A 173 55.88 -16.73 -3.50
C GLU A 173 55.33 -15.30 -3.61
N GLY A 174 54.46 -15.08 -4.59
CA GLY A 174 54.08 -13.75 -5.04
C GLY A 174 53.21 -13.01 -4.02
N MET A 175 53.86 -12.33 -3.05
CA MET A 175 53.22 -11.19 -2.37
C MET A 175 52.61 -10.29 -3.45
N PRO A 176 51.30 -10.00 -3.41
CA PRO A 176 50.65 -9.21 -4.45
C PRO A 176 51.41 -7.91 -4.64
N GLY A 177 51.96 -7.71 -5.84
CA GLY A 177 52.95 -6.64 -6.08
C GLY A 177 52.40 -5.28 -5.67
N LEU A 178 53.19 -4.48 -4.95
CA LEU A 178 52.74 -3.34 -4.12
C LEU A 178 51.59 -2.49 -4.70
N ARG A 179 51.57 -2.25 -6.01
CA ARG A 179 50.49 -1.55 -6.72
C ARG A 179 49.11 -2.22 -6.52
N VAL A 180 49.04 -3.55 -6.62
CA VAL A 180 47.81 -4.35 -6.41
C VAL A 180 47.30 -4.19 -4.99
N VAL A 181 48.18 -4.26 -3.97
CA VAL A 181 47.81 -4.04 -2.56
C VAL A 181 47.29 -2.62 -2.32
N ILE A 182 47.94 -1.61 -2.92
CA ILE A 182 47.47 -0.23 -2.86
C ILE A 182 46.10 -0.08 -3.55
N PHE A 183 45.91 -0.65 -4.73
CA PHE A 183 44.62 -0.59 -5.43
C PHE A 183 43.50 -1.31 -4.67
N THR A 184 43.74 -2.50 -4.11
CA THR A 184 42.69 -3.20 -3.34
C THR A 184 42.38 -2.50 -2.02
N ALA A 185 43.38 -1.93 -1.33
CA ALA A 185 43.16 -1.12 -0.14
C ALA A 185 42.34 0.15 -0.45
N ILE A 186 42.64 0.85 -1.54
CA ILE A 186 41.88 2.03 -1.98
C ILE A 186 40.45 1.63 -2.36
N LEU A 187 40.24 0.54 -3.10
CA LEU A 187 38.89 0.06 -3.45
C LEU A 187 38.09 -0.32 -2.20
N ALA A 188 38.69 -1.00 -1.23
CA ALA A 188 38.04 -1.33 0.04
C ALA A 188 37.64 -0.06 0.81
N LEU A 189 38.50 0.96 0.88
CA LEU A 189 38.18 2.24 1.51
C LEU A 189 37.07 3.01 0.78
N ILE A 190 37.02 2.96 -0.55
CA ILE A 190 35.93 3.57 -1.34
C ILE A 190 34.60 2.84 -1.10
N VAL A 191 34.60 1.50 -1.08
CA VAL A 191 33.38 0.72 -0.85
C VAL A 191 32.88 0.88 0.59
N VAL A 192 33.76 0.80 1.59
CA VAL A 192 33.37 0.97 3.02
C VAL A 192 33.01 2.41 3.33
N GLY A 193 33.81 3.39 2.90
CA GLY A 193 33.51 4.81 3.09
C GLY A 193 32.26 5.25 2.34
N GLY A 194 32.07 4.79 1.10
CA GLY A 194 30.89 5.07 0.28
C GLY A 194 29.61 4.45 0.84
N SER A 195 29.66 3.21 1.34
CA SER A 195 28.50 2.57 1.98
C SER A 195 28.15 3.19 3.34
N VAL A 196 29.14 3.61 4.14
CA VAL A 196 28.86 4.38 5.36
C VAL A 196 28.22 5.73 5.01
N LEU A 197 28.79 6.49 4.07
CA LEU A 197 28.22 7.78 3.64
C LEU A 197 26.79 7.63 3.07
N PHE A 198 26.53 6.58 2.28
CA PHE A 198 25.21 6.29 1.72
C PHE A 198 24.17 5.90 2.79
N ILE A 199 24.60 5.33 3.92
CA ILE A 199 23.72 4.98 5.04
C ILE A 199 23.50 6.18 5.99
N THR A 200 24.51 7.03 6.20
CA THR A 200 24.40 8.18 7.13
C THR A 200 23.92 9.47 6.47
N HIS A 201 23.98 9.58 5.14
CA HIS A 201 23.51 10.73 4.38
C HIS A 201 22.78 10.30 3.10
N PRO A 202 21.47 10.56 2.93
CA PRO A 202 20.93 10.72 1.59
C PRO A 202 21.68 11.90 0.93
N TRP A 203 21.98 11.83 -0.36
CA TRP A 203 22.64 12.97 -1.02
C TRP A 203 21.65 14.13 -1.09
N ASP A 204 22.02 15.25 -0.48
CA ASP A 204 21.32 16.52 -0.55
C ASP A 204 22.29 17.57 -1.13
N PRO A 205 22.03 18.15 -2.32
CA PRO A 205 22.92 19.13 -2.95
C PRO A 205 22.90 20.50 -2.26
N SER A 206 22.06 20.73 -1.24
CA SER A 206 22.00 21.98 -0.47
C SER A 206 23.07 22.12 0.62
N GLY A 207 23.81 21.04 0.94
CA GLY A 207 24.77 20.96 2.07
C GLY A 207 26.01 21.86 2.01
N ASN A 208 26.01 22.89 1.15
CA ASN A 208 27.09 23.87 0.99
C ASN A 208 26.87 25.16 1.81
N GLU A 209 25.70 25.36 2.43
CA GLU A 209 25.37 26.60 3.14
C GLU A 209 25.99 26.65 4.56
N GLU A 210 27.22 27.16 4.66
CA GLU A 210 27.87 27.46 5.94
C GLU A 210 27.14 28.58 6.71
N LYS A 211 26.16 28.20 7.56
CA LYS A 211 25.59 29.13 8.55
C LYS A 211 25.61 28.57 9.97
N THR A 212 26.82 28.52 10.52
CA THR A 212 27.14 28.10 11.89
C THR A 212 26.26 28.75 12.95
N THR A 213 25.53 27.94 13.71
CA THR A 213 25.17 28.22 15.11
C THR A 213 25.13 26.89 15.86
N GLN A 214 26.18 26.59 16.62
CA GLN A 214 26.27 25.34 17.39
C GLN A 214 25.52 25.42 18.72
N GLY A 215 24.94 24.28 19.12
CA GLY A 215 24.95 23.86 20.52
C GLY A 215 23.72 24.17 21.36
N THR A 216 22.75 23.25 21.36
CA THR A 216 22.00 22.90 22.57
C THR A 216 21.78 21.40 22.57
N ASP A 217 22.15 20.74 23.68
CA ASP A 217 21.82 19.32 23.90
C ASP A 217 20.33 19.20 24.26
N LEU A 218 19.56 18.57 23.37
CA LEU A 218 18.11 18.36 23.54
C LEU A 218 17.74 16.94 23.98
N SER A 219 18.71 16.11 24.40
CA SER A 219 18.54 14.68 24.77
C SER A 219 17.60 14.41 25.98
N LYS A 220 16.92 15.44 26.50
CA LYS A 220 16.02 15.39 27.67
C LYS A 220 14.76 16.27 27.57
N GLN A 221 14.53 17.03 26.49
CA GLN A 221 13.23 17.70 26.31
C GLN A 221 12.24 16.80 25.58
N GLY A 222 10.97 16.91 25.95
CA GLY A 222 9.94 15.94 25.59
C GLY A 222 9.64 15.92 24.09
N PHE A 223 9.45 14.71 23.57
CA PHE A 223 8.84 14.44 22.26
C PHE A 223 7.59 15.31 22.05
N PRO A 224 7.59 16.31 21.13
CA PRO A 224 6.35 16.90 20.70
C PRO A 224 5.57 15.83 19.94
N GLY A 225 4.29 15.68 20.28
CA GLY A 225 3.40 14.78 19.53
C GLY A 225 3.31 15.18 18.06
N VAL A 226 2.88 14.24 17.22
CA VAL A 226 2.71 14.42 15.77
C VAL A 226 2.01 15.76 15.49
N VAL A 227 2.60 16.58 14.61
CA VAL A 227 2.20 17.99 14.46
C VAL A 227 0.93 18.09 13.60
N GLU A 228 -0.23 17.81 14.20
CA GLU A 228 -1.53 17.78 13.51
C GLU A 228 -1.86 19.07 12.75
N LYS A 229 -1.32 20.22 13.19
CA LYS A 229 -1.24 21.44 12.37
C LYS A 229 -0.19 22.43 12.91
N LEU A 230 0.66 22.97 12.04
CA LEU A 230 1.36 24.24 12.31
C LEU A 230 0.37 25.39 12.09
N LYS A 231 -0.03 26.08 13.17
CA LYS A 231 -0.90 27.26 13.06
C LYS A 231 -0.65 28.27 14.18
N GLY A 232 -0.25 29.48 13.77
CA GLY A 232 0.25 30.54 14.65
C GLY A 232 1.78 30.52 14.70
N GLN A 233 2.50 31.64 14.60
CA GLN A 233 2.07 33.05 14.50
C GLN A 233 2.93 33.79 13.46
N ASP A 234 2.57 35.05 13.19
CA ASP A 234 3.33 36.05 12.42
C ASP A 234 3.59 35.73 10.93
N ASN A 235 2.58 36.04 10.10
CA ASN A 235 2.77 36.46 8.71
C ASN A 235 2.27 37.90 8.58
N SER A 236 3.13 38.88 8.84
CA SER A 236 2.84 40.31 8.68
C SER A 236 3.90 41.06 7.86
N ASP A 237 4.57 40.36 6.96
CA ASP A 237 5.42 40.99 5.94
C ASP A 237 4.54 41.84 5.02
N THR A 238 4.50 43.15 5.31
CA THR A 238 3.71 44.13 4.57
C THR A 238 4.43 44.51 3.28
N SER A 239 4.58 43.52 2.39
CA SER A 239 4.84 43.78 0.98
C SER A 239 3.61 44.46 0.40
N ALA A 240 3.78 45.67 -0.13
CA ALA A 240 2.67 46.40 -0.74
C ALA A 240 2.11 45.58 -1.92
N PRO A 241 0.77 45.38 -2.02
CA PRO A 241 0.20 44.56 -3.06
C PRO A 241 0.49 45.18 -4.44
N SER A 242 1.21 44.45 -5.27
CA SER A 242 1.32 44.75 -6.69
C SER A 242 -0.07 44.65 -7.30
N THR A 243 -0.50 45.67 -8.05
CA THR A 243 -1.87 45.77 -8.60
C THR A 243 -2.20 44.78 -9.72
N ASP A 244 -1.35 43.76 -9.90
CA ASP A 244 -1.48 42.62 -10.81
C ASP A 244 -1.45 41.26 -10.10
N SER A 245 -1.22 41.19 -8.77
CA SER A 245 -1.23 39.91 -8.03
C SER A 245 -2.63 39.30 -8.00
N ASP A 246 -2.74 38.01 -8.33
CA ASP A 246 -4.00 37.27 -8.28
C ASP A 246 -3.81 36.14 -7.25
N PRO A 247 -4.15 36.38 -5.98
CA PRO A 247 -3.79 35.46 -4.90
C PRO A 247 -4.45 34.08 -5.04
N SER A 248 -5.60 34.00 -5.73
CA SER A 248 -6.25 32.73 -6.06
C SER A 248 -5.48 31.96 -7.11
N PHE A 249 -5.00 32.63 -8.17
CA PHE A 249 -4.12 32.02 -9.15
C PHE A 249 -2.76 31.61 -8.53
N ASP A 250 -2.15 32.49 -7.75
CA ASP A 250 -0.83 32.27 -7.14
C ASP A 250 -0.88 31.08 -6.16
N ALA A 251 -1.96 30.94 -5.37
CA ALA A 251 -2.21 29.77 -4.52
C ALA A 251 -2.41 28.49 -5.33
N MET A 252 -3.25 28.50 -6.38
CA MET A 252 -3.43 27.35 -7.26
C MET A 252 -2.15 26.90 -7.95
N GLU A 253 -1.27 27.82 -8.37
CA GLU A 253 0.00 27.45 -9.01
C GLU A 253 1.00 26.84 -8.00
N ALA A 254 0.94 27.24 -6.73
CA ALA A 254 1.70 26.60 -5.66
C ALA A 254 1.16 25.19 -5.37
N ASP A 255 -0.15 25.04 -5.21
CA ASP A 255 -0.78 23.76 -4.87
C ASP A 255 -0.74 22.74 -6.02
N TYR A 256 -0.78 23.22 -7.28
CA TYR A 256 -0.50 22.40 -8.46
C TYR A 256 0.90 21.76 -8.42
N LYS A 257 1.93 22.47 -7.95
CA LYS A 257 3.31 21.94 -7.85
C LYS A 257 3.41 20.88 -6.75
N LYS A 258 2.86 21.18 -5.57
CA LYS A 258 2.77 20.23 -4.44
C LYS A 258 2.09 18.91 -4.82
N LEU A 259 1.09 18.94 -5.73
CA LEU A 259 0.46 17.72 -6.22
C LEU A 259 1.46 16.78 -6.93
N SER A 260 2.44 17.30 -7.68
CA SER A 260 3.51 16.49 -8.29
C SER A 260 4.50 15.97 -7.23
N GLU A 261 4.91 16.84 -6.31
CA GLU A 261 5.85 16.50 -5.23
C GLU A 261 5.30 15.36 -4.34
N LEU A 262 3.98 15.37 -4.09
CA LEU A 262 3.29 14.30 -3.37
C LEU A 262 3.03 13.06 -4.23
N GLU A 263 2.87 13.18 -5.55
CA GLU A 263 2.77 12.02 -6.45
C GLU A 263 4.10 11.25 -6.54
N GLU A 264 5.22 11.97 -6.66
CA GLU A 264 6.57 11.42 -6.64
C GLU A 264 6.89 10.72 -5.31
N ARG A 265 6.55 11.35 -4.18
CA ARG A 265 6.65 10.71 -2.84
C ARG A 265 5.76 9.49 -2.72
N LEU A 266 4.54 9.52 -3.26
CA LEU A 266 3.63 8.37 -3.21
C LEU A 266 4.11 7.21 -4.08
N ASN A 267 4.74 7.48 -5.22
CA ASN A 267 5.46 6.48 -6.03
C ASN A 267 6.63 5.84 -5.24
N SER A 268 7.40 6.65 -4.49
CA SER A 268 8.45 6.14 -3.61
C SER A 268 7.88 5.26 -2.49
N ASN A 269 6.73 5.64 -1.92
CA ASN A 269 6.05 4.86 -0.89
C ASN A 269 5.48 3.53 -1.44
N GLU A 270 4.94 3.52 -2.66
CA GLU A 270 4.55 2.28 -3.35
C GLU A 270 5.75 1.35 -3.57
N ALA A 271 6.85 1.84 -4.15
CA ALA A 271 8.06 1.03 -4.37
C ALA A 271 8.70 0.52 -3.05
N THR A 272 8.60 1.32 -1.99
CA THR A 272 9.02 0.92 -0.64
C THR A 272 8.09 -0.16 -0.08
N PHE A 273 6.78 -0.03 -0.23
CA PHE A 273 5.81 -1.05 0.19
C PHE A 273 6.07 -2.40 -0.50
N ASP A 274 6.22 -2.39 -1.83
CA ASP A 274 6.43 -3.59 -2.66
C ASP A 274 7.69 -4.39 -2.28
N THR A 275 8.70 -3.71 -1.72
CA THR A 275 9.97 -4.32 -1.32
C THR A 275 10.06 -4.63 0.17
N VAL A 276 9.60 -3.72 1.04
CA VAL A 276 9.82 -3.74 2.49
C VAL A 276 8.68 -4.43 3.26
N ALA A 277 7.42 -4.33 2.81
CA ALA A 277 6.24 -4.69 3.61
C ALA A 277 6.13 -6.17 4.01
N ILE A 278 6.87 -7.07 3.35
CA ILE A 278 6.91 -8.51 3.63
C ILE A 278 8.31 -8.99 4.10
N THR A 279 9.37 -8.28 3.71
CA THR A 279 10.75 -8.80 3.81
C THR A 279 11.51 -8.27 5.03
N ALA A 280 11.21 -7.04 5.47
CA ALA A 280 12.03 -6.29 6.42
C ALA A 280 11.56 -6.45 7.89
N SER A 281 12.32 -5.87 8.82
CA SER A 281 11.99 -5.93 10.24
C SER A 281 10.70 -5.19 10.55
N LYS A 282 10.12 -5.40 11.75
CA LYS A 282 8.94 -4.64 12.17
C LYS A 282 9.24 -3.14 12.34
N GLU A 283 10.48 -2.78 12.64
CA GLU A 283 10.93 -1.39 12.79
C GLU A 283 11.04 -0.67 11.45
N ASP A 284 11.66 -1.30 10.43
CA ASP A 284 11.73 -0.77 9.06
C ASP A 284 10.33 -0.57 8.47
N ARG A 285 9.45 -1.55 8.69
CA ARG A 285 8.05 -1.52 8.23
C ARG A 285 7.22 -0.48 8.97
N GLN A 286 7.53 -0.18 10.23
CA GLN A 286 6.89 0.92 10.96
C GLN A 286 7.33 2.26 10.38
N LYS A 287 8.64 2.50 10.24
CA LYS A 287 9.17 3.73 9.65
C LYS A 287 8.60 4.03 8.26
N ALA A 288 8.48 3.02 7.39
CA ALA A 288 7.92 3.18 6.06
C ALA A 288 6.39 3.41 6.05
N ALA A 289 5.68 2.85 7.04
CA ALA A 289 4.27 3.16 7.27
C ALA A 289 4.07 4.59 7.79
N ASP A 290 4.93 5.05 8.71
CA ASP A 290 4.88 6.40 9.29
C ASP A 290 5.10 7.48 8.20
N ASP A 291 6.06 7.28 7.29
CA ASP A 291 6.32 8.16 6.14
C ASP A 291 5.18 8.15 5.11
N THR A 292 4.55 6.99 4.93
CA THR A 292 3.32 6.87 4.12
C THR A 292 2.16 7.64 4.75
N GLN A 293 1.95 7.51 6.07
CA GLN A 293 0.91 8.24 6.81
C GLN A 293 1.17 9.75 6.78
N GLN A 294 2.42 10.19 6.95
CA GLN A 294 2.81 11.60 6.82
C GLN A 294 2.48 12.13 5.42
N THR A 295 2.77 11.36 4.36
CA THR A 295 2.42 11.70 2.98
C THR A 295 0.89 11.74 2.76
N ALA A 296 0.12 10.84 3.39
CA ALA A 296 -1.34 10.83 3.35
C ALA A 296 -1.96 12.07 4.04
N LEU A 297 -1.39 12.48 5.18
CA LEU A 297 -1.78 13.71 5.89
C LEU A 297 -1.48 14.96 5.06
N GLU A 298 -0.35 15.02 4.36
CA GLU A 298 -0.03 16.13 3.45
C GLU A 298 -0.98 16.18 2.23
N ILE A 299 -1.31 15.02 1.63
CA ILE A 299 -2.34 14.92 0.59
C ILE A 299 -3.69 15.42 1.11
N SER A 300 -4.09 15.08 2.35
CA SER A 300 -5.33 15.60 2.94
C SER A 300 -5.30 17.12 3.11
N ASN A 301 -4.23 17.66 3.72
CA ASN A 301 -4.11 19.10 3.93
C ASN A 301 -4.12 19.86 2.60
N LEU A 302 -3.43 19.35 1.56
CA LEU A 302 -3.43 19.96 0.24
C LEU A 302 -4.80 19.96 -0.43
N ILE A 303 -5.56 18.87 -0.31
CA ILE A 303 -6.96 18.82 -0.79
C ILE A 303 -7.82 19.84 -0.02
N ASP A 304 -7.64 19.96 1.29
CA ASP A 304 -8.39 20.92 2.10
C ASP A 304 -7.99 22.36 1.74
N ASP A 305 -6.71 22.67 1.52
CA ASP A 305 -6.24 23.98 1.06
C ASP A 305 -6.83 24.33 -0.32
N ILE A 306 -6.74 23.43 -1.32
CA ILE A 306 -7.35 23.61 -2.65
C ILE A 306 -8.85 23.90 -2.57
N ASN A 307 -9.60 23.19 -1.70
CA ASN A 307 -11.04 23.40 -1.52
C ASN A 307 -11.39 24.72 -0.80
N ASN A 308 -10.42 25.41 -0.19
CA ASN A 308 -10.60 26.69 0.50
C ASN A 308 -10.02 27.89 -0.27
N ILE A 309 -9.45 27.71 -1.47
CA ILE A 309 -9.07 28.81 -2.36
C ILE A 309 -10.33 29.57 -2.82
N ASP A 310 -10.29 30.92 -2.76
CA ASP A 310 -11.34 31.77 -3.32
C ASP A 310 -11.42 31.57 -4.85
N ASP A 311 -12.59 31.17 -5.37
CA ASP A 311 -12.79 30.89 -6.79
C ASP A 311 -12.86 32.15 -7.69
N ALA A 312 -12.61 33.33 -7.11
CA ALA A 312 -12.69 34.65 -7.72
C ALA A 312 -14.07 34.89 -8.37
N ALA A 313 -15.13 34.66 -7.59
CA ALA A 313 -16.53 34.73 -8.02
C ALA A 313 -16.88 33.76 -9.18
N GLY A 314 -16.30 32.56 -9.15
CA GLY A 314 -16.56 31.48 -10.10
C GLY A 314 -15.60 31.39 -11.29
N VAL A 315 -14.67 32.34 -11.43
CA VAL A 315 -13.70 32.44 -12.54
C VAL A 315 -12.73 31.25 -12.55
N TYR A 316 -12.34 30.75 -11.38
CA TYR A 316 -11.37 29.65 -11.24
C TYR A 316 -11.97 28.27 -11.01
N ARG A 317 -13.29 28.16 -10.83
CA ARG A 317 -13.97 26.93 -10.38
C ARG A 317 -13.60 25.66 -11.17
N THR A 318 -13.59 25.68 -12.50
CA THR A 318 -13.22 24.49 -13.30
C THR A 318 -11.75 24.06 -13.12
N GLN A 319 -10.87 24.99 -12.74
CA GLN A 319 -9.47 24.70 -12.46
C GLN A 319 -9.31 24.12 -11.04
N LEU A 320 -10.01 24.68 -10.05
CA LEU A 320 -10.13 24.11 -8.69
C LEU A 320 -10.75 22.70 -8.71
N ASP A 321 -11.82 22.49 -9.48
CA ASP A 321 -12.44 21.17 -9.70
C ASP A 321 -11.42 20.14 -10.24
N ASN A 322 -10.43 20.58 -11.03
CA ASN A 322 -9.41 19.72 -11.62
C ASN A 322 -8.25 19.44 -10.65
N LEU A 323 -7.78 20.44 -9.90
CA LEU A 323 -6.81 20.25 -8.82
C LEU A 323 -7.38 19.32 -7.73
N ALA A 324 -8.65 19.48 -7.38
CA ALA A 324 -9.34 18.60 -6.44
C ALA A 324 -9.42 17.15 -6.95
N LYS A 325 -9.63 16.90 -8.25
CA LYS A 325 -9.60 15.53 -8.81
C LYS A 325 -8.21 14.90 -8.71
N LEU A 326 -7.16 15.64 -9.08
CA LEU A 326 -5.76 15.20 -8.96
C LEU A 326 -5.44 14.79 -7.52
N GLY A 327 -5.73 15.66 -6.54
CA GLY A 327 -5.54 15.34 -5.11
C GLY A 327 -6.36 14.13 -4.65
N ASN A 328 -7.63 14.03 -5.04
CA ASN A 328 -8.45 12.85 -4.71
C ASN A 328 -7.88 11.55 -5.29
N TRP A 329 -7.23 11.56 -6.45
CA TRP A 329 -6.56 10.35 -6.99
C TRP A 329 -5.34 9.95 -6.18
N LEU A 330 -4.54 10.91 -5.69
CA LEU A 330 -3.47 10.62 -4.73
C LEU A 330 -4.04 10.04 -3.43
N ARG A 331 -5.16 10.59 -2.94
CA ARG A 331 -5.81 10.12 -1.71
C ARG A 331 -6.25 8.65 -1.79
N ASN A 332 -6.89 8.25 -2.89
CA ASN A 332 -7.29 6.84 -3.07
C ASN A 332 -6.07 5.89 -3.09
N ARG A 333 -4.90 6.35 -3.55
CA ARG A 333 -3.64 5.59 -3.50
C ARG A 333 -3.05 5.54 -2.08
N SER A 334 -3.05 6.65 -1.34
CA SER A 334 -2.55 6.69 0.04
C SER A 334 -3.40 5.84 0.98
N ASP A 335 -4.73 5.95 0.92
CA ASP A 335 -5.67 5.19 1.76
C ASP A 335 -5.48 3.67 1.61
N ALA A 336 -5.10 3.22 0.40
CA ALA A 336 -4.80 1.82 0.11
C ALA A 336 -3.42 1.36 0.63
N LEU A 337 -2.39 2.22 0.52
CA LEU A 337 -1.07 1.96 1.09
C LEU A 337 -1.11 1.91 2.62
N GLU A 338 -1.78 2.88 3.28
CA GLU A 338 -1.98 2.85 4.74
C GLU A 338 -2.67 1.57 5.20
N LYS A 339 -3.68 1.12 4.44
CA LYS A 339 -4.36 -0.16 4.68
C LYS A 339 -3.40 -1.35 4.50
N GLY A 340 -2.57 -1.37 3.46
CA GLY A 340 -1.53 -2.38 3.25
C GLY A 340 -0.51 -2.43 4.40
N TRP A 341 0.02 -1.27 4.81
CA TRP A 341 0.91 -1.14 5.95
C TRP A 341 0.28 -1.59 7.26
N SER A 342 -0.99 -1.24 7.52
CA SER A 342 -1.70 -1.68 8.72
C SER A 342 -1.79 -3.22 8.82
N LEU A 343 -1.96 -3.89 7.68
CA LEU A 343 -1.99 -5.35 7.59
C LEU A 343 -0.59 -5.96 7.74
N SER A 344 0.44 -5.30 7.20
CA SER A 344 1.84 -5.67 7.41
C SER A 344 2.23 -5.59 8.90
N LEU A 345 1.97 -4.46 9.56
CA LEU A 345 2.35 -4.21 10.96
C LEU A 345 1.60 -5.11 11.95
N ALA A 346 0.37 -5.50 11.61
CA ALA A 346 -0.43 -6.48 12.35
C ALA A 346 -0.01 -7.94 12.12
N ALA A 347 0.82 -8.25 11.11
CA ALA A 347 1.31 -9.60 10.86
C ALA A 347 2.55 -9.94 11.70
N GLU A 348 2.47 -11.02 12.46
CA GLU A 348 3.61 -11.61 13.19
C GLU A 348 4.62 -12.22 12.21
N ASP A 349 4.14 -12.97 11.21
CA ASP A 349 4.88 -13.35 10.01
C ASP A 349 4.24 -12.72 8.76
N PRO A 350 4.83 -11.64 8.20
CA PRO A 350 4.39 -11.05 6.95
C PRO A 350 4.47 -11.99 5.73
N LYS A 351 5.28 -13.06 5.77
CA LYS A 351 5.50 -13.94 4.60
C LYS A 351 4.33 -14.88 4.36
N SER A 352 3.82 -15.54 5.39
CA SER A 352 2.56 -16.31 5.30
C SER A 352 1.33 -15.42 5.13
N ALA A 353 1.40 -14.15 5.51
CA ALA A 353 0.33 -13.16 5.30
C ALA A 353 0.38 -12.41 3.96
N LYS A 354 1.36 -12.69 3.07
CA LYS A 354 1.68 -11.92 1.85
C LYS A 354 0.45 -11.43 1.08
N ASP A 355 -0.40 -12.35 0.62
CA ASP A 355 -1.46 -12.02 -0.33
C ASP A 355 -2.47 -11.03 0.30
N ARG A 356 -2.76 -11.22 1.59
CA ARG A 356 -3.61 -10.30 2.37
C ARG A 356 -2.95 -8.94 2.61
N ILE A 357 -1.63 -8.87 2.70
CA ILE A 357 -0.90 -7.60 2.90
C ILE A 357 -0.93 -6.78 1.61
N LEU A 358 -0.69 -7.40 0.44
CA LEU A 358 -0.57 -6.69 -0.84
C LEU A 358 -1.90 -6.35 -1.50
N GLU A 359 -2.93 -7.18 -1.34
CA GLU A 359 -4.28 -7.01 -1.92
C GLU A 359 -4.86 -5.58 -1.87
N PRO A 360 -4.69 -4.76 -0.80
CA PRO A 360 -5.16 -3.37 -0.80
C PRO A 360 -4.58 -2.50 -1.91
N VAL A 361 -3.32 -2.74 -2.30
CA VAL A 361 -2.58 -1.96 -3.30
C VAL A 361 -2.65 -2.66 -4.67
N ASP A 362 -2.31 -3.95 -4.71
CA ASP A 362 -2.32 -4.76 -5.94
C ASP A 362 -3.73 -4.91 -6.52
N GLY A 363 -4.78 -4.97 -5.68
CA GLY A 363 -6.17 -4.99 -6.12
C GLY A 363 -6.67 -3.70 -6.78
N MET A 364 -5.85 -2.63 -6.81
CA MET A 364 -6.11 -1.40 -7.56
C MET A 364 -5.20 -1.21 -8.78
N ARG A 365 -4.17 -2.06 -8.93
CA ARG A 365 -3.21 -2.03 -10.03
C ARG A 365 -3.68 -2.91 -11.18
N ASP A 366 -3.36 -2.52 -12.41
CA ASP A 366 -3.56 -3.39 -13.58
C ASP A 366 -2.28 -4.17 -13.93
N GLY A 367 -2.29 -4.90 -15.06
CA GLY A 367 -1.16 -5.70 -15.52
C GLY A 367 0.12 -4.92 -15.87
N SER A 368 0.10 -3.58 -15.85
CA SER A 368 1.28 -2.73 -15.95
C SER A 368 1.95 -2.43 -14.59
N GLY A 369 1.29 -2.76 -13.48
CA GLY A 369 1.70 -2.39 -12.12
C GLY A 369 1.24 -0.99 -11.68
N LYS A 370 0.62 -0.19 -12.56
CA LYS A 370 0.04 1.12 -12.20
C LYS A 370 -1.42 1.00 -11.78
N SER A 371 -1.84 1.85 -10.86
CA SER A 371 -3.26 2.02 -10.52
C SER A 371 -4.00 2.89 -11.55
N GLU A 372 -5.33 2.72 -11.67
CA GLU A 372 -6.17 3.61 -12.49
C GLU A 372 -5.99 5.08 -12.07
N TYR A 373 -5.89 5.34 -10.76
CA TYR A 373 -5.68 6.68 -10.20
C TYR A 373 -4.36 7.31 -10.66
N GLN A 374 -3.26 6.54 -10.70
CA GLN A 374 -1.97 7.00 -11.20
C GLN A 374 -2.04 7.33 -12.69
N GLN A 375 -2.62 6.43 -13.49
CA GLN A 375 -2.79 6.64 -14.93
C GLN A 375 -3.69 7.86 -15.23
N LEU A 376 -4.72 8.09 -14.41
CA LEU A 376 -5.56 9.29 -14.49
C LEU A 376 -4.78 10.56 -14.12
N PHE A 377 -3.95 10.53 -13.07
CA PHE A 377 -3.11 11.67 -12.70
C PHE A 377 -2.12 12.01 -13.83
N GLU A 378 -1.27 11.07 -14.23
CA GLU A 378 -0.25 11.22 -15.28
C GLU A 378 -0.85 11.75 -16.60
N LYS A 379 -2.02 11.23 -16.99
CA LYS A 379 -2.70 11.62 -18.23
C LYS A 379 -3.24 13.05 -18.21
N ASN A 380 -3.65 13.57 -17.05
CA ASN A 380 -4.37 14.84 -16.96
C ASN A 380 -3.52 15.99 -16.41
N TYR A 381 -2.51 15.73 -15.58
CA TYR A 381 -1.73 16.74 -14.83
C TYR A 381 -1.30 17.94 -15.69
N ASP A 382 -0.44 17.72 -16.70
CA ASP A 382 0.03 18.78 -17.61
C ASP A 382 -1.10 19.53 -18.33
N SER A 383 -2.17 18.82 -18.69
CA SER A 383 -3.33 19.41 -19.39
C SER A 383 -4.23 20.27 -18.49
N TRP A 384 -4.11 20.12 -17.17
CA TRP A 384 -4.90 20.80 -16.15
C TRP A 384 -4.10 21.87 -15.39
N LYS A 385 -2.87 22.17 -15.83
CA LYS A 385 -2.04 23.24 -15.29
C LYS A 385 -2.84 24.56 -15.18
N PRO A 386 -2.86 25.23 -14.02
CA PRO A 386 -3.56 26.50 -13.84
C PRO A 386 -3.18 27.56 -14.87
N THR A 387 -4.20 28.28 -15.34
CA THR A 387 -4.09 29.41 -16.25
C THR A 387 -4.77 30.64 -15.66
N LYS A 388 -4.00 31.71 -15.46
CA LYS A 388 -4.51 33.00 -14.98
C LYS A 388 -5.58 33.54 -15.93
N LYS A 389 -6.67 34.06 -15.38
CA LYS A 389 -7.75 34.71 -16.16
C LYS A 389 -7.53 36.22 -16.20
N GLN A 390 -8.29 36.88 -17.06
CA GLN A 390 -8.28 38.33 -17.33
C GLN A 390 -9.66 38.91 -17.04
#